data_AF-A0A0M2LSQ3-F1
#
_entry.id   AF-A0A0M2LSQ3-F1
#
_cell.length_a   1.000
_cell.length_b   1.000
_cell.length_c   1.000
_cell.angle_alpha   90.00
_cell.angle_beta   90.00
_cell.angle_gamma   90.00
#
_symmetry.space_group_name_H-M   'P 1'
#
loop_
_entity.id
_entity.type
_entity.pdbx_description
1 polymer ?
#
loop_
_entity_poly.entity_id
_entity_poly.type
_entity_poly.pdbx_seq_one_letter_code
_entity_poly.pdbx_strand_id
1 'polypeptide(L)'
;MQIVKLPAGEAPPPDTDCIRIQQRDDGRFLLEGSVLFRCGDVDSAESVSLVGGDTYASYDDAEAAGLAWADDHCVETLHVARSAGSEPLPDAA
;
A
#
# COMPACT_ATOMS: atom_id res chain seq x y z
N MET A 1 5.73 -10.77 7.64
CA MET A 1 5.84 -9.38 7.15
C MET A 1 6.19 -8.41 8.29
N GLN A 2 7.17 -7.53 8.11
CA GLN A 2 7.46 -6.35 8.94
C GLN A 2 6.67 -5.15 8.37
N ILE A 3 6.10 -4.31 9.25
CA ILE A 3 5.24 -3.19 8.83
C ILE A 3 5.93 -1.88 9.22
N VAL A 4 6.16 -1.01 8.23
CA VAL A 4 6.75 0.32 8.42
C VAL A 4 5.69 1.37 8.09
N LYS A 5 5.08 1.97 9.10
CA LYS A 5 4.10 3.05 8.91
C LYS A 5 4.81 4.39 8.72
N LEU A 6 4.52 5.06 7.61
CA LEU A 6 5.08 6.36 7.31
C LEU A 6 4.20 7.48 7.90
N PRO A 7 4.77 8.66 8.18
CA PRO A 7 4.01 9.86 8.49
C PRO A 7 2.98 10.20 7.40
N ALA A 8 1.93 10.91 7.77
CA ALA A 8 0.91 11.33 6.81
C ALA A 8 1.51 12.29 5.77
N GLY A 9 1.19 12.06 4.50
CA GLY A 9 1.70 12.85 3.37
C GLY A 9 3.09 12.43 2.89
N GLU A 10 3.74 11.46 3.53
CA GLU A 10 5.03 10.94 3.06
C GLU A 10 4.84 9.81 2.04
N ALA A 11 5.61 9.87 0.95
CA ALA A 11 5.68 8.81 -0.04
C ALA A 11 6.53 7.64 0.48
N PRO A 12 6.20 6.40 0.08
CA PRO A 12 7.09 5.28 0.32
C PRO A 12 8.40 5.45 -0.47
N PRO A 13 9.53 4.91 0.04
CA PRO A 13 10.78 4.93 -0.70
C PRO A 13 10.63 4.24 -2.07
N PRO A 14 11.40 4.66 -3.09
CA PRO A 14 11.38 3.99 -4.39
C PRO A 14 11.81 2.52 -4.26
N ASP A 15 11.28 1.68 -5.15
CA ASP A 15 11.59 0.25 -5.23
C ASP A 15 11.32 -0.55 -3.93
N THR A 16 10.38 -0.07 -3.09
CA THR A 16 9.93 -0.79 -1.90
C THR A 16 8.52 -1.32 -2.04
N ASP A 17 8.28 -2.47 -1.41
CA ASP A 17 6.94 -3.02 -1.25
C ASP A 17 6.13 -2.06 -0.36
N CYS A 18 5.01 -1.57 -0.89
CA CYS A 18 4.20 -0.59 -0.20
C CYS A 18 2.70 -0.70 -0.52
N ILE A 19 1.90 -0.22 0.44
CA ILE A 19 0.51 0.16 0.22
C ILE A 19 0.36 1.66 0.45
N ARG A 20 -0.51 2.27 -0.32
CA ARG A 20 -0.86 3.69 -0.29
C ARG A 20 -2.34 3.82 -0.01
N ILE A 21 -2.68 4.53 1.05
CA ILE A 21 -4.07 4.76 1.47
C ILE A 21 -4.37 6.25 1.28
N GLN A 22 -5.20 6.56 0.29
CA GLN A 22 -5.58 7.93 -0.02
C GLN A 22 -7.01 8.22 0.42
N GLN A 23 -7.18 9.18 1.31
CA GLN A 23 -8.50 9.73 1.59
C GLN A 23 -8.98 10.56 0.39
N ARG A 24 -10.23 10.35 0.00
CA ARG A 24 -10.89 11.08 -1.08
C ARG A 24 -11.79 12.17 -0.51
N ASP A 25 -12.20 13.11 -1.36
CA ASP A 25 -13.08 14.22 -0.97
C ASP A 25 -14.48 13.76 -0.49
N ASP A 26 -14.88 12.53 -0.83
CA ASP A 26 -16.12 11.90 -0.33
C ASP A 26 -15.97 11.28 1.07
N GLY A 27 -14.80 11.42 1.69
CA GLY A 27 -14.46 10.89 3.01
C GLY A 27 -14.08 9.41 3.01
N ARG A 28 -14.12 8.73 1.87
CA ARG A 28 -13.69 7.32 1.76
C ARG A 28 -12.19 7.20 1.52
N PHE A 29 -11.68 6.00 1.71
CA PHE A 29 -10.27 5.68 1.53
C PHE A 29 -10.07 4.78 0.33
N LEU A 30 -9.26 5.21 -0.62
CA LEU A 30 -8.78 4.41 -1.73
C LEU A 30 -7.51 3.69 -1.31
N LEU A 31 -7.44 2.38 -1.58
CA LEU A 31 -6.24 1.59 -1.39
C LEU A 31 -5.56 1.35 -2.74
N GLU A 32 -4.26 1.60 -2.77
CA GLU A 32 -3.36 1.22 -3.84
C GLU A 32 -2.15 0.50 -3.26
N GLY A 33 -1.42 -0.24 -4.08
CA GLY A 33 -0.23 -0.94 -3.63
C GLY A 33 0.67 -1.39 -4.76
N SER A 34 1.93 -1.64 -4.42
CA SER A 34 2.93 -2.21 -5.31
C SER A 34 3.84 -3.08 -4.48
N VAL A 35 3.91 -4.36 -4.81
CA VAL A 35 4.75 -5.34 -4.10
C VAL A 35 5.41 -6.28 -5.07
N LEU A 36 6.56 -6.83 -4.68
CA LEU A 36 7.20 -7.93 -5.37
C LEU A 36 6.69 -9.25 -4.79
N PHE A 37 6.04 -10.05 -5.63
CA PHE A 37 5.64 -11.41 -5.29
C PHE A 37 6.88 -12.27 -5.13
N ARG A 38 7.06 -12.79 -3.90
CA ARG A 38 8.22 -13.62 -3.53
C ARG A 38 7.83 -14.99 -2.99
N CYS A 39 6.57 -15.41 -3.13
CA CYS A 39 6.15 -16.73 -2.67
C CYS A 39 6.70 -17.85 -3.56
N GLY A 40 7.40 -18.81 -2.96
CA GLY A 40 7.86 -20.04 -3.61
C GLY A 40 9.25 -19.96 -4.24
N ASP A 41 9.67 -21.04 -4.89
CA ASP A 41 10.95 -21.17 -5.61
C ASP A 41 10.84 -20.55 -7.02
N VAL A 42 10.31 -19.33 -7.10
CA VAL A 42 10.20 -18.60 -8.36
C VAL A 42 11.53 -17.92 -8.65
N ASP A 43 12.15 -18.28 -9.78
CA ASP A 43 13.44 -17.75 -10.26
C ASP A 43 13.41 -16.22 -10.53
N SER A 44 12.26 -15.57 -10.42
CA SER A 44 12.09 -14.13 -10.66
C SER A 44 10.98 -13.56 -9.78
N ALA A 45 11.27 -12.47 -9.07
CA ALA A 45 10.26 -11.72 -8.33
C ALA A 45 9.36 -10.96 -9.33
N GLU A 46 8.07 -11.26 -9.33
CA GLU A 46 7.09 -10.57 -10.19
C GLU A 46 6.53 -9.34 -9.46
N SER A 47 6.46 -8.21 -10.13
CA SER A 47 5.81 -7.02 -9.57
C SER A 47 4.29 -7.12 -9.70
N VAL A 48 3.61 -7.03 -8.56
CA VAL A 48 2.14 -7.04 -8.47
C VAL A 48 1.68 -5.68 -7.96
N SER A 49 0.84 -5.03 -8.76
CA SER A 49 0.25 -3.74 -8.43
C SER A 49 -1.23 -3.89 -8.10
N LEU A 50 -1.65 -3.24 -7.03
CA LEU A 50 -3.04 -3.04 -6.67
C LEU A 50 -3.43 -1.63 -7.10
N VAL A 51 -4.15 -1.52 -8.22
CA VAL A 51 -4.55 -0.24 -8.84
C VAL A 51 -6.07 -0.17 -8.90
N GLY A 52 -6.65 0.90 -8.35
CA GLY A 52 -8.09 1.16 -8.45
C GLY A 52 -8.98 0.17 -7.69
N GLY A 53 -8.52 -0.30 -6.52
CA GLY A 53 -9.28 -1.21 -5.66
C GLY A 53 -10.55 -0.57 -5.06
N ASP A 54 -11.24 -1.35 -4.23
CA ASP A 54 -12.42 -0.89 -3.51
C ASP A 54 -12.14 0.35 -2.66
N THR A 55 -13.19 1.15 -2.44
CA THR A 55 -13.14 2.27 -1.48
C THR A 55 -13.64 1.81 -0.12
N TYR A 56 -12.91 2.17 0.92
CA TYR A 56 -13.17 1.76 2.30
C TYR A 56 -13.80 2.90 3.09
N ALA A 57 -14.61 2.54 4.07
CA ALA A 57 -15.30 3.50 4.94
C ALA A 57 -14.35 4.15 5.98
N SER A 58 -13.26 3.48 6.33
CA SER A 58 -12.27 3.95 7.29
C SER A 58 -10.85 3.64 6.83
N TYR A 59 -9.88 4.39 7.38
CA TYR A 59 -8.46 4.12 7.20
C TYR A 59 -8.09 2.72 7.70
N ASP A 60 -8.63 2.31 8.86
CA ASP A 60 -8.31 1.02 9.48
C ASP A 60 -8.78 -0.15 8.60
N ASP A 61 -9.94 -0.02 7.93
CA ASP A 61 -10.44 -1.03 6.99
C ASP A 61 -9.54 -1.14 5.76
N ALA A 62 -9.12 0.00 5.20
CA ALA A 62 -8.20 0.05 4.06
C ALA A 62 -6.82 -0.54 4.41
N GLU A 63 -6.32 -0.21 5.61
CA GLU A 63 -5.06 -0.73 6.12
C GLU A 63 -5.13 -2.24 6.32
N ALA A 64 -6.18 -2.76 6.96
CA ALA A 64 -6.37 -4.19 7.15
C ALA A 64 -6.43 -4.95 5.81
N ALA A 65 -7.14 -4.42 4.82
CA ALA A 65 -7.22 -5.02 3.49
C ALA A 65 -5.88 -5.00 2.76
N GLY A 66 -5.14 -3.89 2.82
CA GLY A 66 -3.81 -3.78 2.21
C GLY A 66 -2.77 -4.69 2.87
N LEU A 67 -2.84 -4.83 4.20
CA LEU A 67 -1.97 -5.76 4.95
C LEU A 67 -2.26 -7.22 4.58
N ALA A 68 -3.54 -7.61 4.49
CA ALA A 68 -3.93 -8.95 4.06
C ALA A 68 -3.46 -9.25 2.63
N TRP A 69 -3.66 -8.29 1.72
CA TRP A 69 -3.17 -8.41 0.35
C TRP A 69 -1.65 -8.59 0.28
N ALA A 70 -0.87 -7.80 1.02
CA ALA A 70 0.58 -7.93 1.03
C ALA A 70 1.07 -9.25 1.64
N ASP A 71 0.40 -9.76 2.68
CA ASP A 71 0.73 -11.04 3.30
C ASP A 71 0.54 -12.21 2.32
N ASP A 72 -0.53 -12.17 1.50
CA ASP A 72 -0.78 -13.15 0.43
C ASP A 72 0.33 -13.18 -0.64
N HIS A 73 1.15 -12.13 -0.74
CA HIS A 73 2.26 -12.02 -1.69
C HIS A 73 3.65 -12.31 -1.07
N CYS A 74 3.68 -12.79 0.17
CA CYS A 74 4.89 -13.10 0.93
C CYS A 74 5.84 -11.90 1.09
N VAL A 75 5.27 -10.70 1.26
CA VAL A 75 6.06 -9.48 1.46
C VAL A 75 6.83 -9.56 2.78
N GLU A 76 8.14 -9.30 2.73
CA GLU A 76 8.99 -9.31 3.92
C GLU A 76 8.86 -8.02 4.72
N THR A 77 8.89 -6.86 4.03
CA THR A 77 8.74 -5.53 4.62
C THR A 77 7.76 -4.72 3.81
N LEU A 78 6.66 -4.27 4.42
CA LEU A 78 5.66 -3.44 3.77
C LEU A 78 5.67 -2.02 4.35
N HIS A 79 5.80 -1.03 3.48
CA HIS A 79 5.62 0.37 3.85
C HIS A 79 4.15 0.77 3.70
N VAL A 80 3.59 1.38 4.75
CA VAL A 80 2.22 1.90 4.73
C VAL A 80 2.28 3.41 4.65
N ALA A 81 1.98 3.94 3.48
CA ALA A 81 1.87 5.38 3.23
C ALA A 81 0.39 5.81 3.29
N ARG A 82 0.14 7.00 3.83
CA ARG A 82 -1.20 7.55 3.92
C ARG A 82 -1.24 9.02 3.53
N SER A 83 -2.31 9.46 2.88
CA SER A 83 -2.51 10.87 2.56
C SER A 83 -2.61 11.75 3.82
N ALA A 84 -2.24 13.02 3.68
CA ALA A 84 -2.50 14.05 4.68
C ALA A 84 -3.89 14.66 4.43
N GLY A 85 -4.94 14.07 5.00
CA GLY A 85 -6.32 14.42 4.62
C GLY A 85 -6.61 13.99 3.18
N SER A 86 -7.34 14.80 2.40
CA SER A 86 -7.65 14.51 1.00
C SER A 86 -6.57 14.93 0.00
N GLU A 87 -5.43 15.45 0.48
CA GLU A 87 -4.30 15.78 -0.38
C GLU A 87 -3.75 14.49 -1.03
N PRO A 88 -3.53 14.45 -2.35
CA PRO A 88 -2.96 13.28 -2.99
C PRO A 88 -1.57 12.99 -2.43
N LEU A 89 -1.25 11.69 -2.29
CA LEU A 89 0.10 11.29 -1.94
C LEU A 89 1.07 11.78 -3.03
N PRO A 90 2.23 12.33 -2.67
CA PRO A 90 3.24 12.67 -3.66
C PRO A 90 3.68 11.41 -4.39
N ASP A 91 3.93 11.53 -5.69
CA ASP A 91 4.55 10.44 -6.46
C ASP A 91 5.85 10.02 -5.77
N ALA A 92 6.12 8.72 -5.73
CA ALA A 92 7.40 8.21 -5.24
C ALA A 92 8.53 8.82 -6.09
N ALA A 93 9.36 9.65 -5.47
CA ALA A 93 10.44 10.39 -6.13
C ALA A 93 11.66 9.52 -6.44
#